data_AF-A0A962Y0P7-F1
#
_entry.id   AF-A0A962Y0P7-F1
#
_cell.length_a   1.000
_cell.length_b   1.000
_cell.length_c   1.000
_cell.angle_alpha   90.00
_cell.angle_beta   90.00
_cell.angle_gamma   90.00
#
_symmetry.space_group_name_H-M   'P 1'
#
loop_
_entity.id
_entity.type
_entity.pdbx_description
1 polymer ?
#
loop_
_entity_poly.entity_id
_entity_poly.type
_entity_poly.pdbx_seq_one_letter_code
_entity_poly.pdbx_strand_id
1 'polypeptide(L)'
;MNHDFPYYLLDPVTGRLRFTATGRRVLGPRFARAGIDLQSLKTLAQARAAAAEATRQELQALAADRKGADPLLDAVMAELPEWRD
;
A
#
# COMPACT_ATOMS: atom_id res chain seq x y z
N MET A 1 -10.53 20.51 13.82
CA MET A 1 -11.22 20.18 12.55
C MET A 1 -10.99 18.70 12.28
N ASN A 2 -12.04 17.88 12.24
CA ASN A 2 -11.93 16.51 11.74
C ASN A 2 -11.77 16.59 10.22
N HIS A 3 -10.65 16.14 9.69
CA HIS A 3 -10.49 15.95 8.26
C HIS A 3 -11.21 14.66 7.88
N ASP A 4 -12.45 14.78 7.40
CA ASP A 4 -13.20 13.67 6.82
C ASP A 4 -12.61 13.33 5.46
N PHE A 5 -11.65 12.40 5.46
CA PHE A 5 -11.27 11.73 4.23
C PHE A 5 -12.35 10.69 3.90
N PRO A 6 -12.76 10.52 2.63
CA PRO A 6 -13.85 9.60 2.27
C PRO A 6 -13.57 8.14 2.68
N TYR A 7 -12.32 7.80 2.98
CA TYR A 7 -11.85 6.46 3.31
C TYR A 7 -11.55 6.24 4.80
N TYR A 8 -11.27 7.30 5.57
CA TYR A 8 -10.96 7.15 7.00
C TYR A 8 -11.26 8.43 7.79
N LEU A 9 -11.57 8.22 9.06
CA LEU A 9 -11.71 9.25 10.07
C LEU A 9 -10.43 9.26 10.91
N LEU A 10 -9.90 10.46 11.16
CA LEU A 10 -8.76 10.67 12.05
C LEU A 10 -9.22 11.50 13.25
N ASP A 11 -9.06 10.94 14.44
CA ASP A 11 -9.21 11.70 15.68
C ASP A 11 -7.95 12.57 15.89
N PRO A 12 -8.08 13.91 15.86
CA PRO A 12 -6.94 14.82 15.98
C PRO A 12 -6.34 14.87 17.40
N VAL A 13 -7.08 14.43 18.42
CA VAL A 13 -6.61 14.44 19.81
C VAL A 13 -5.84 13.17 20.13
N THR A 14 -6.36 12.02 19.70
CA THR A 14 -5.75 10.71 20.02
C THR A 14 -4.88 10.15 18.91
N GLY A 15 -4.93 10.72 17.70
CA GLY A 15 -4.27 10.20 16.51
C GLY A 15 -4.86 8.89 15.98
N ARG A 16 -6.00 8.45 16.54
CA ARG A 16 -6.66 7.20 16.14
C ARG A 16 -7.30 7.33 14.78
N LEU A 17 -7.02 6.36 13.92
CA LEU A 17 -7.58 6.20 12.60
C LEU A 17 -8.66 5.11 12.62
N ARG A 18 -9.79 5.38 11.98
CA ARG A 18 -10.84 4.39 11.73
C ARG A 18 -11.26 4.46 10.27
N PHE A 19 -11.21 3.34 9.56
CA PHE A 19 -11.68 3.29 8.18
C PHE A 19 -13.19 3.44 8.10
N THR A 20 -13.66 4.19 7.10
CA THR A 20 -15.09 4.28 6.76
C THR A 20 -15.54 2.98 6.08
N ALA A 21 -16.86 2.80 5.90
CA ALA A 21 -17.37 1.69 5.10
C ALA A 21 -16.81 1.71 3.67
N THR A 22 -16.73 2.90 3.06
CA THR A 22 -16.12 3.11 1.75
C THR A 22 -14.64 2.75 1.75
N GLY A 23 -13.88 3.17 2.76
CA GLY A 23 -12.46 2.80 2.92
C GLY A 23 -12.27 1.29 3.02
N ARG A 24 -13.07 0.60 3.82
CA ARG A 24 -13.02 -0.86 3.92
C ARG A 24 -13.32 -1.55 2.58
N ARG A 25 -14.33 -1.08 1.84
CA ARG A 25 -14.70 -1.66 0.55
C ARG A 25 -13.64 -1.45 -0.53
N VAL A 26 -13.05 -0.26 -0.60
CA VAL A 26 -12.10 0.11 -1.66
C VAL A 26 -10.69 -0.38 -1.33
N LEU A 27 -10.25 -0.19 -0.09
CA LEU A 27 -8.87 -0.48 0.31
C LEU A 27 -8.71 -1.90 0.86
N GLY A 28 -9.75 -2.48 1.47
CA GLY A 28 -9.70 -3.81 2.08
C GLY A 28 -9.11 -4.89 1.16
N PRO A 29 -9.60 -5.04 -0.10
CA PRO A 29 -9.04 -6.01 -1.03
C PRO A 29 -7.55 -5.78 -1.34
N ARG A 30 -7.13 -4.51 -1.43
CA ARG A 30 -5.73 -4.15 -1.71
C ARG A 30 -4.81 -4.59 -0.56
N PHE A 31 -5.15 -4.22 0.66
CA PHE A 31 -4.36 -4.59 1.84
C PHE A 31 -4.41 -6.11 2.10
N ALA A 32 -5.54 -6.77 1.85
CA ALA A 32 -5.67 -8.22 2.00
C ALA A 32 -4.74 -8.99 1.05
N ARG A 33 -4.55 -8.53 -0.20
CA ARG A 33 -3.57 -9.11 -1.12
C ARG A 33 -2.14 -9.03 -0.60
N ALA A 34 -1.84 -7.97 0.16
CA ALA A 34 -0.55 -7.80 0.82
C ALA A 34 -0.45 -8.51 2.18
N GLY A 35 -1.46 -9.30 2.57
CA GLY A 35 -1.50 -9.99 3.87
C GLY A 35 -1.77 -9.07 5.07
N ILE A 36 -2.23 -7.84 4.83
CA ILE A 36 -2.44 -6.82 5.86
C ILE A 36 -3.93 -6.72 6.21
N ASP A 37 -4.26 -6.97 7.48
CA ASP A 37 -5.60 -6.68 7.99
C ASP A 37 -5.79 -5.17 8.20
N LEU A 38 -6.69 -4.59 7.40
CA LEU A 38 -7.06 -3.18 7.47
C LEU A 38 -7.58 -2.77 8.87
N GLN A 39 -8.22 -3.68 9.60
CA GLN A 39 -8.73 -3.38 10.96
C GLN A 39 -7.62 -3.26 11.99
N SER A 40 -6.44 -3.84 11.75
CA SER A 40 -5.31 -3.77 12.68
C SER A 40 -4.64 -2.38 12.67
N LEU A 41 -4.83 -1.60 11.60
CA LEU A 41 -4.25 -0.26 11.43
C LEU A 41 -5.07 0.78 12.21
N LYS A 42 -4.51 1.24 13.34
CA LYS A 42 -5.16 2.17 14.27
C LYS A 42 -4.64 3.60 14.19
N THR A 43 -3.58 3.85 13.45
CA THR A 43 -3.00 5.20 13.29
C THR A 43 -2.70 5.52 11.84
N LEU A 44 -2.59 6.82 11.52
CA LEU A 44 -2.21 7.26 10.19
C LEU A 44 -0.80 6.77 9.81
N ALA A 45 0.13 6.71 10.76
CA ALA A 45 1.48 6.19 10.53
C ALA A 45 1.45 4.71 10.12
N GLN A 46 0.68 3.88 10.82
CA GLN A 46 0.48 2.48 10.47
C GLN A 46 -0.16 2.33 9.09
N ALA A 47 -1.20 3.12 8.80
CA ALA A 47 -1.87 3.09 7.50
C ALA A 47 -0.94 3.47 6.35
N ARG A 48 -0.05 4.47 6.55
CA ARG A 48 0.95 4.89 5.55
C ARG A 48 2.00 3.81 5.33
N ALA A 49 2.56 3.23 6.40
CA ALA A 49 3.55 2.17 6.29
C ALA A 49 2.98 0.94 5.57
N ALA A 50 1.76 0.54 5.92
CA ALA A 50 1.06 -0.54 5.27
C ALA A 50 0.78 -0.24 3.77
N ALA A 51 0.43 1.01 3.44
CA ALA A 51 0.19 1.39 2.05
C ALA A 51 1.48 1.36 1.21
N ALA A 52 2.60 1.80 1.79
CA ALA A 52 3.91 1.72 1.15
C ALA A 52 4.31 0.26 0.90
N GLU A 53 4.11 -0.62 1.88
CA GLU A 53 4.39 -2.04 1.76
C GLU A 53 3.53 -2.72 0.70
N ALA A 54 2.21 -2.47 0.69
CA ALA A 54 1.32 -2.98 -0.36
C ALA A 54 1.74 -2.49 -1.76
N THR A 55 2.13 -1.23 -1.87
CA THR A 55 2.63 -0.66 -3.14
C THR A 55 3.94 -1.32 -3.57
N ARG A 56 4.86 -1.56 -2.64
CA ARG A 56 6.13 -2.24 -2.92
C ARG A 56 5.90 -3.66 -3.46
N GLN A 57 5.00 -4.41 -2.84
CA GLN A 57 4.65 -5.76 -3.31
C GLN A 57 3.96 -5.74 -4.68
N GLU A 58 3.06 -4.79 -4.93
CA GLU A 58 2.42 -4.60 -6.25
C GLU A 58 3.46 -4.31 -7.33
N LEU A 59 4.44 -3.45 -7.06
CA LEU A 59 5.54 -3.14 -7.99
C LEU A 59 6.41 -4.37 -8.24
N GLN A 60 6.77 -5.13 -7.20
CA GLN A 60 7.54 -6.37 -7.35
C GLN A 60 6.78 -7.40 -8.20
N ALA A 61 5.48 -7.57 -7.97
CA ALA A 61 4.65 -8.49 -8.75
C ALA A 61 4.55 -8.06 -10.23
N LEU A 62 4.35 -6.76 -10.48
CA LEU A 62 4.32 -6.22 -11.85
C LEU A 62 5.66 -6.41 -12.56
N ALA A 63 6.76 -6.14 -11.89
CA ALA A 63 8.06 -6.27 -12.48
C ALA A 63 8.41 -7.76 -12.71
N ALA A 64 7.97 -8.68 -11.84
CA ALA A 64 8.12 -10.12 -12.06
C ALA A 64 7.32 -10.61 -13.28
N ASP A 65 6.10 -10.10 -13.48
CA ASP A 65 5.27 -10.39 -14.66
C ASP A 65 5.88 -9.83 -15.97
N ARG A 66 6.72 -8.80 -15.87
CA ARG A 66 7.39 -8.17 -17.02
C ARG A 66 8.85 -8.59 -17.23
N LYS A 67 9.41 -9.39 -16.31
CA LYS A 67 10.79 -9.87 -16.40
C LYS A 67 10.96 -10.71 -17.66
N GLY A 68 11.87 -10.33 -18.54
CA GLY A 68 12.11 -11.00 -19.83
C GLY A 68 11.10 -10.68 -20.94
N ALA A 69 10.10 -9.83 -20.68
CA ALA A 69 9.15 -9.38 -21.69
C ALA A 69 9.70 -8.24 -22.56
N ASP A 70 10.61 -7.43 -22.00
CA ASP A 70 11.29 -6.34 -22.71
C ASP A 70 12.74 -6.19 -22.18
N PRO A 71 13.76 -6.44 -23.02
CA PRO A 71 15.17 -6.31 -22.63
C PRO A 71 15.56 -4.89 -22.17
N LEU A 72 14.88 -3.85 -22.65
CA LEU A 72 15.13 -2.47 -22.24
C LEU A 72 14.58 -2.21 -20.84
N LEU A 73 13.41 -2.76 -20.53
CA LEU A 73 12.83 -2.69 -19.18
C LEU A 73 13.70 -3.46 -18.18
N ASP A 74 14.19 -4.64 -18.55
CA ASP A 74 15.10 -5.43 -17.72
C ASP A 74 16.40 -4.67 -17.43
N ALA A 75 16.96 -3.95 -18.41
CA ALA A 75 18.16 -3.13 -18.22
C ALA A 75 17.92 -1.94 -17.27
N VAL A 76 16.77 -1.26 -17.39
CA VAL A 76 16.40 -0.16 -16.47
C VAL A 76 16.16 -0.68 -15.05
N MET A 77 15.50 -1.83 -14.91
CA MET A 77 15.22 -2.43 -13.61
C MET A 77 16.50 -2.96 -12.94
N ALA A 78 17.49 -3.45 -13.69
CA ALA A 78 18.77 -3.96 -13.16
C ALA A 78 19.66 -2.89 -12.48
N GLU A 79 19.40 -1.61 -12.75
CA GLU A 79 20.04 -0.47 -12.09
C GLU A 79 19.43 -0.18 -10.70
N LEU A 80 18.25 -0.73 -10.39
CA LEU A 80 17.60 -0.54 -9.10
C LEU A 80 18.14 -1.53 -8.04
N PRO A 81 18.55 -1.05 -6.84
CA PRO A 81 19.08 -1.91 -5.79
C PRO A 81 18.12 -3.02 -5.37
N GLU A 82 16.82 -2.74 -5.34
CA GLU A 82 15.75 -3.69 -5.00
C GLU A 82 15.50 -4.81 -6.03
N TRP A 83 16.19 -4.80 -7.19
CA TRP A 83 16.01 -5.77 -8.28
C TRP A 83 17.15 -6.79 -8.41
N ARG A 84 18.24 -6.59 -7.64
CA ARG A 84 19.39 -7.50 -7.61
C ARG A 84 19.19 -8.59 -6.56
N ASP A 85 18.26 -9.51 -6.80
CA ASP A 85 18.22 -10.85 -6.19
C ASP A 85 17.70 -11.88 -7.22
#